data_AF-A0A955BVK8-F1
#
_entry.id   AF-A0A955BVK8-F1
#
_cell.length_a   1.000
_cell.length_b   1.000
_cell.length_c   1.000
_cell.angle_alpha   90.00
_cell.angle_beta   90.00
_cell.angle_gamma   90.00
#
_symmetry.space_group_name_H-M   'P 1'
#
loop_
_entity.id
_entity.type
_entity.pdbx_description
1 polymer ?
#
loop_
_entity_poly.entity_id
_entity_poly.type
_entity_poly.pdbx_seq_one_letter_code
_entity_poly.pdbx_strand_id
1 'polypeptide(L)'
;MRVTSQRLACFLVVTAVAMCLPTNASAGLINMLVGNFDIAFDGATGQITDFGNAAGGNQNTSEARKVSSFEIEVGGSSPVMLMSPPDNLWADLKISNLGSELTTGALVMGAGGTGDPNAFGFDFFTSALGGIDLQIGIDDISYSLITTGIPGLNFFNFFAEGVVQQATLPAVIPALDPNVLLSYTATEVMVLQGQNGARTVVASGQMTITGNMAVPEPAGLGLAGLACVGLVTRRRR
;
A
#
# COMPACT_ATOMS: atom_id res chain seq x y z
N MET A 1 30.96 -40.16 -28.77
CA MET A 1 29.89 -39.86 -27.79
C MET A 1 28.59 -39.65 -28.57
N ARG A 2 27.68 -40.64 -28.63
CA ARG A 2 26.45 -40.53 -29.42
C ARG A 2 25.43 -39.71 -28.66
N VAL A 3 25.22 -38.46 -29.07
CA VAL A 3 24.06 -37.67 -28.63
C VAL A 3 22.84 -38.36 -29.25
N THR A 4 22.02 -39.00 -28.43
CA THR A 4 20.75 -39.58 -28.91
C THR A 4 19.83 -38.44 -29.34
N SER A 5 19.11 -38.61 -30.44
CA SER A 5 18.18 -37.61 -31.01
C SER A 5 17.21 -37.02 -29.96
N GLN A 6 16.84 -37.81 -28.95
CA GLN A 6 16.03 -37.39 -27.81
C GLN A 6 16.68 -36.29 -26.96
N ARG A 7 18.01 -36.28 -26.79
CA ARG A 7 18.74 -35.26 -26.02
C ARG A 7 18.80 -33.93 -26.75
N LEU A 8 18.99 -33.99 -28.07
CA LEU A 8 18.97 -32.80 -28.93
C LEU A 8 17.56 -32.18 -28.96
N ALA A 9 16.52 -33.02 -29.05
CA ALA A 9 15.13 -32.58 -29.02
C ALA A 9 14.75 -31.92 -27.67
N CYS A 10 15.15 -32.51 -26.53
CA CYS A 10 14.93 -31.88 -25.22
C CYS A 10 15.65 -30.53 -25.10
N PHE A 11 16.89 -30.42 -25.59
CA PHE A 11 17.64 -29.17 -25.54
C PHE A 11 16.99 -28.09 -26.41
N LEU A 12 16.54 -28.44 -27.62
CA LEU A 12 15.82 -27.53 -28.51
C LEU A 12 14.48 -27.07 -27.92
N VAL A 13 13.71 -27.98 -27.31
CA VAL A 13 12.42 -27.63 -26.68
C VAL A 13 12.62 -26.68 -25.50
N VAL A 14 13.62 -26.91 -24.65
CA VAL A 14 13.90 -26.01 -23.52
C VAL A 14 14.37 -24.64 -23.99
N THR A 15 15.25 -24.60 -25.00
CA THR A 15 15.76 -23.33 -25.54
C THR A 15 14.64 -22.55 -26.22
N ALA A 16 13.75 -23.24 -26.94
CA ALA A 16 12.56 -22.63 -27.54
C ALA A 16 11.59 -22.11 -26.46
N VAL A 17 11.35 -22.86 -25.38
CA VAL A 17 10.50 -22.40 -24.25
C VAL A 17 11.12 -21.18 -23.55
N ALA A 18 12.44 -21.15 -23.35
CA ALA A 18 13.14 -20.01 -22.78
C ALA A 18 13.10 -18.76 -23.68
N MET A 19 13.16 -18.95 -25.01
CA MET A 19 13.02 -17.87 -26.00
C MET A 19 11.58 -17.41 -26.21
N CYS A 20 10.59 -18.24 -25.82
CA CYS A 20 9.18 -17.89 -25.81
C CYS A 20 8.71 -17.31 -24.48
N LEU A 21 9.60 -17.14 -23.48
CA LEU A 21 9.28 -16.37 -22.29
C LEU A 21 9.05 -14.91 -22.71
N PRO A 22 7.98 -14.26 -22.22
CA PRO A 22 7.70 -12.88 -22.57
C PRO A 22 8.89 -12.00 -22.16
N THR A 23 9.51 -11.34 -23.14
CA THR A 23 10.63 -10.41 -22.92
C THR A 23 10.18 -9.10 -22.28
N ASN A 24 8.86 -8.84 -22.27
CA ASN A 24 8.25 -7.67 -21.69
C ASN A 24 7.27 -8.11 -20.60
N ALA A 25 7.66 -7.91 -19.35
CA ALA A 25 6.74 -7.78 -18.24
C ALA A 25 6.23 -6.33 -18.23
N SER A 26 5.01 -6.08 -18.72
CA SER A 26 4.34 -4.80 -18.41
C SER A 26 3.77 -4.96 -17.02
N ALA A 27 4.33 -4.26 -16.03
CA ALA A 27 3.71 -4.17 -14.71
C ALA A 27 2.34 -3.51 -14.87
N GLY A 28 1.28 -4.19 -14.47
CA GLY A 28 -0.03 -3.54 -14.31
C GLY A 28 0.02 -2.62 -13.10
N LEU A 29 -0.77 -1.55 -13.12
CA LEU A 29 -1.00 -0.73 -11.93
C LEU A 29 -2.08 -1.39 -11.08
N ILE A 30 -1.85 -1.40 -9.77
CA ILE A 30 -2.81 -1.76 -8.73
C ILE A 30 -3.22 -0.46 -8.04
N ASN A 31 -4.51 -0.13 -8.07
CA ASN A 31 -5.08 0.95 -7.27
C ASN A 31 -5.99 0.37 -6.20
N MET A 32 -5.75 0.71 -4.95
CA MET A 32 -6.59 0.35 -3.82
C MET A 32 -7.27 1.60 -3.29
N LEU A 33 -8.60 1.58 -3.22
CA LEU A 33 -9.41 2.73 -2.82
C LEU A 33 -10.13 2.41 -1.51
N VAL A 34 -9.85 3.20 -0.47
CA VAL A 34 -10.48 3.12 0.85
C VAL A 34 -11.36 4.36 1.04
N GLY A 35 -12.67 4.16 1.06
CA GLY A 35 -13.65 5.24 1.23
C GLY A 35 -14.07 5.41 2.69
N ASN A 36 -14.49 6.64 3.04
CA ASN A 36 -14.87 7.06 4.40
C ASN A 36 -13.79 6.74 5.44
N PHE A 37 -12.54 7.02 5.09
CA PHE A 37 -11.41 6.89 6.00
C PHE A 37 -11.30 8.16 6.84
N ASP A 38 -11.49 8.01 8.15
CA ASP A 38 -11.50 9.15 9.07
C ASP A 38 -10.19 9.21 9.80
N ILE A 39 -9.65 10.42 9.92
CA ILE A 39 -8.38 10.67 10.59
C ILE A 39 -8.53 11.80 11.62
N ALA A 40 -7.67 11.77 12.63
CA ALA A 40 -7.50 12.82 13.61
C ALA A 40 -6.03 13.22 13.69
N PHE A 41 -5.72 14.51 13.51
CA PHE A 41 -4.49 15.10 14.01
C PHE A 41 -4.69 15.60 15.44
N ASP A 42 -3.82 15.19 16.35
CA ASP A 42 -3.74 15.73 17.70
C ASP A 42 -2.41 16.46 17.92
N GLY A 43 -2.45 17.79 18.05
CA GLY A 43 -1.29 18.62 18.33
C GLY A 43 -0.67 18.43 19.72
N ALA A 44 -1.32 17.72 20.65
CA ALA A 44 -0.68 17.33 21.91
C ALA A 44 0.33 16.21 21.72
N THR A 45 0.04 15.25 20.83
CA THR A 45 0.92 14.11 20.51
C THR A 45 1.76 14.35 19.27
N GLY A 46 1.34 15.28 18.41
CA GLY A 46 1.94 15.56 17.11
C GLY A 46 1.76 14.41 16.12
N GLN A 47 0.61 13.75 16.18
CA GLN A 47 0.30 12.55 15.40
C GLN A 47 -1.00 12.71 14.62
N ILE A 48 -1.04 12.12 13.42
CA ILE A 48 -2.27 11.78 12.70
C ILE A 48 -2.54 10.30 12.95
N THR A 49 -3.73 9.96 13.44
CA THR A 49 -4.21 8.57 13.58
C THR A 49 -5.57 8.38 12.92
N ASP A 50 -6.02 7.13 12.77
CA ASP A 50 -7.41 6.86 12.45
C ASP A 50 -8.33 7.41 13.56
N PHE A 51 -9.46 8.00 13.16
CA PHE A 51 -10.31 8.73 14.09
C PHE A 51 -10.93 7.78 15.14
N GLY A 52 -10.66 8.06 16.42
CA GLY A 52 -11.22 7.32 17.56
C GLY A 52 -10.19 6.49 18.33
N ASN A 53 -8.98 6.29 17.79
CA ASN A 53 -7.96 5.46 18.40
C ASN A 53 -6.60 6.17 18.43
N ALA A 54 -5.92 6.12 19.58
CA ALA A 54 -4.66 6.85 19.81
C ALA A 54 -3.40 6.01 19.52
N ALA A 55 -3.56 4.74 19.14
CA ALA A 55 -2.47 3.79 19.01
C ALA A 55 -2.38 3.21 17.60
N GLY A 56 -2.66 4.03 16.57
CA GLY A 56 -2.70 3.53 15.21
C GLY A 56 -1.36 2.97 14.69
N GLY A 57 -1.42 2.34 13.52
CA GLY A 57 -0.31 1.65 12.87
C GLY A 57 0.29 0.50 13.68
N ASN A 58 -0.53 -0.22 14.47
CA ASN A 58 -0.05 -1.28 15.35
C ASN A 58 -0.73 -2.65 15.11
N GLN A 59 -1.50 -2.75 14.02
CA GLN A 59 -2.22 -3.96 13.61
C GLN A 59 -3.24 -4.49 14.64
N ASN A 60 -3.63 -3.68 15.62
CA ASN A 60 -4.59 -4.11 16.62
C ASN A 60 -6.03 -3.89 16.13
N THR A 61 -6.73 -4.96 15.77
CA THR A 61 -8.15 -4.92 15.36
C THR A 61 -9.09 -4.21 16.35
N SER A 62 -8.77 -4.18 17.65
CA SER A 62 -9.58 -3.46 18.63
C SER A 62 -9.38 -1.95 18.60
N GLU A 63 -8.26 -1.50 18.04
CA GLU A 63 -7.85 -0.09 17.94
C GLU A 63 -7.89 0.40 16.48
N ALA A 64 -8.29 -0.44 15.54
CA ALA A 64 -8.40 -0.09 14.14
C ALA A 64 -9.86 0.19 13.73
N ARG A 65 -10.03 0.94 12.66
CA ARG A 65 -11.35 1.32 12.15
C ARG A 65 -11.85 0.36 11.08
N LYS A 66 -13.16 0.08 11.08
CA LYS A 66 -13.82 -0.64 9.98
C LYS A 66 -13.99 0.24 8.75
N VAL A 67 -13.62 -0.28 7.59
CA VAL A 67 -13.77 0.41 6.31
C VAL A 67 -15.11 0.08 5.66
N SER A 68 -15.76 1.08 5.05
CA SER A 68 -17.06 0.90 4.40
C SER A 68 -16.97 0.47 2.94
N SER A 69 -15.84 0.72 2.28
CA SER A 69 -15.61 0.36 0.89
C SER A 69 -14.12 0.13 0.65
N PHE A 70 -13.81 -0.97 -0.02
CA PHE A 70 -12.47 -1.32 -0.45
C PHE A 70 -12.53 -1.87 -1.86
N GLU A 71 -11.96 -1.13 -2.80
CA GLU A 71 -11.91 -1.53 -4.21
C GLU A 71 -10.46 -1.72 -4.63
N ILE A 72 -10.19 -2.77 -5.40
CA ILE A 72 -8.90 -3.00 -6.02
C ILE A 72 -9.10 -3.00 -7.53
N GLU A 73 -8.41 -2.09 -8.22
CA GLU A 73 -8.36 -2.05 -9.68
C GLU A 73 -7.00 -2.57 -10.15
N VAL A 74 -7.00 -3.51 -11.10
CA VAL A 74 -5.77 -4.07 -11.69
C VAL A 74 -5.82 -3.89 -13.21
N GLY A 75 -4.94 -3.03 -13.74
CA GLY A 75 -4.79 -2.86 -15.19
C GLY A 75 -6.06 -2.42 -15.93
N GLY A 76 -6.90 -1.57 -15.32
CA GLY A 76 -8.16 -1.10 -15.90
C GLY A 76 -9.34 -2.07 -15.77
N SER A 77 -9.12 -3.23 -15.14
CA SER A 77 -10.19 -4.15 -14.73
C SER A 77 -10.36 -4.02 -13.22
N SER A 78 -11.58 -3.69 -12.78
CA SER A 78 -11.91 -3.62 -11.36
C SER A 78 -12.57 -4.93 -10.90
N PRO A 79 -11.86 -5.79 -10.16
CA PRO A 79 -12.51 -6.62 -9.17
C PRO A 79 -12.96 -5.74 -8.00
N VAL A 80 -14.12 -5.11 -8.13
CA VAL A 80 -14.77 -4.49 -6.97
C VAL A 80 -15.10 -5.62 -6.00
N MET A 81 -14.35 -5.72 -4.91
CA MET A 81 -14.85 -6.43 -3.74
C MET A 81 -15.93 -5.54 -3.14
N LEU A 82 -17.14 -5.65 -3.68
CA LEU A 82 -18.33 -5.07 -3.07
C LEU A 82 -18.55 -5.81 -1.75
N MET A 83 -17.93 -5.30 -0.70
CA MET A 83 -18.06 -5.84 0.64
C MET A 83 -19.53 -5.83 1.01
N SER A 84 -20.11 -7.02 1.15
CA SER A 84 -21.41 -7.15 1.79
C SER A 84 -21.19 -7.02 3.30
N PRO A 85 -22.05 -6.32 4.05
CA PRO A 85 -21.86 -6.19 5.49
C PRO A 85 -21.92 -7.57 6.19
N PRO A 86 -21.02 -7.91 7.14
CA PRO A 86 -19.80 -7.22 7.53
C PRO A 86 -18.58 -8.08 7.24
N ASP A 87 -17.96 -7.90 6.07
CA ASP A 87 -16.58 -8.35 5.92
C ASP A 87 -15.72 -7.57 6.91
N ASN A 88 -15.18 -8.32 7.86
CA ASN A 88 -14.33 -7.91 8.97
C ASN A 88 -12.99 -7.39 8.40
N LEU A 89 -13.01 -6.19 7.82
CA LEU A 89 -11.83 -5.46 7.33
C LEU A 89 -11.58 -4.25 8.21
N TRP A 90 -10.33 -4.11 8.62
CA TRP A 90 -9.85 -3.01 9.43
C TRP A 90 -8.74 -2.29 8.70
N ALA A 91 -8.70 -0.98 8.88
CA ALA A 91 -7.61 -0.14 8.46
C ALA A 91 -7.16 0.71 9.65
N ASP A 92 -5.85 0.94 9.70
CA ASP A 92 -5.18 1.61 10.78
C ASP A 92 -4.10 2.53 10.19
N LEU A 93 -3.93 3.73 10.76
CA LEU A 93 -3.00 4.76 10.26
C LEU A 93 -2.29 5.41 11.44
N LYS A 94 -0.98 5.60 11.33
CA LYS A 94 -0.24 6.49 12.23
C LYS A 94 0.90 7.25 11.55
N ILE A 95 0.76 8.56 11.50
CA ILE A 95 1.83 9.45 11.06
C ILE A 95 2.26 10.28 12.26
N SER A 96 3.53 10.15 12.66
CA SER A 96 4.06 10.79 13.87
C SER A 96 5.08 11.88 13.54
N ASN A 97 5.51 12.62 14.56
CA ASN A 97 6.51 13.69 14.47
C ASN A 97 6.08 14.87 13.58
N LEU A 98 4.79 15.21 13.59
CA LEU A 98 4.24 16.33 12.82
C LEU A 98 4.33 17.68 13.55
N GLY A 99 4.82 17.68 14.80
CA GLY A 99 4.85 18.86 15.67
C GLY A 99 3.48 19.15 16.30
N SER A 100 3.37 20.24 17.04
CA SER A 100 2.17 20.54 17.82
C SER A 100 1.04 21.21 17.02
N GLU A 101 1.34 21.68 15.81
CA GLU A 101 0.38 22.36 14.93
C GLU A 101 0.72 22.08 13.46
N LEU A 102 -0.30 21.85 12.63
CA LEU A 102 -0.15 21.73 11.18
C LEU A 102 -0.22 23.12 10.52
N THR A 103 0.70 23.39 9.60
CA THR A 103 0.71 24.64 8.85
C THR A 103 -0.48 24.69 7.89
N THR A 104 -1.11 25.87 7.75
CA THR A 104 -2.25 26.08 6.86
C THR A 104 -1.86 26.91 5.63
N GLY A 105 -2.59 26.74 4.53
CA GLY A 105 -2.53 27.61 3.35
C GLY A 105 -1.34 27.39 2.41
N ALA A 106 -0.46 26.42 2.69
CA ALA A 106 0.66 26.05 1.82
C ALA A 106 0.85 24.54 1.79
N LEU A 107 1.53 24.06 0.73
CA LEU A 107 2.05 22.69 0.66
C LEU A 107 3.26 22.59 1.59
N VAL A 108 3.20 21.66 2.54
CA VAL A 108 4.31 21.26 3.38
C VAL A 108 4.87 19.96 2.85
N MET A 109 6.19 19.88 2.70
CA MET A 109 6.90 18.70 2.20
C MET A 109 7.70 18.05 3.33
N GLY A 110 7.78 16.72 3.33
CA GLY A 110 8.66 15.97 4.25
C GLY A 110 8.31 16.14 5.72
N ALA A 111 7.02 16.23 6.05
CA ALA A 111 6.54 16.31 7.42
C ALA A 111 6.40 14.92 8.02
N GLY A 112 6.92 14.72 9.23
CA GLY A 112 6.88 13.44 9.92
C GLY A 112 8.18 12.63 9.83
N GLY A 113 8.17 11.47 10.51
CA GLY A 113 9.13 10.35 10.55
C GLY A 113 10.65 10.53 10.32
N THR A 114 11.21 11.73 10.42
CA THR A 114 12.66 11.89 10.58
C THR A 114 13.11 11.39 11.96
N GLY A 115 13.65 10.17 12.01
CA GLY A 115 14.35 9.63 13.18
C GLY A 115 13.52 8.73 14.12
N ASP A 116 12.30 8.33 13.77
CA ASP A 116 11.50 7.39 14.56
C ASP A 116 11.23 6.08 13.78
N PRO A 117 11.90 4.97 14.13
CA PRO A 117 11.66 3.67 13.51
C PRO A 117 10.27 3.07 13.87
N ASN A 118 9.47 3.73 14.71
CA ASN A 118 8.10 3.35 15.06
C ASN A 118 7.03 4.31 14.48
N ALA A 119 7.39 5.21 13.56
CA ALA A 119 6.42 6.00 12.80
C ALA A 119 5.72 5.07 11.80
N PHE A 120 4.56 4.52 12.17
CA PHE A 120 3.99 3.43 11.40
C PHE A 120 2.84 3.84 10.49
N GLY A 121 3.12 3.81 9.18
CA GLY A 121 2.30 4.32 8.10
C GLY A 121 0.85 3.82 8.10
N PHE A 122 0.55 2.81 7.30
CA PHE A 122 -0.82 2.34 7.07
C PHE A 122 -0.88 0.82 7.09
N ASP A 123 -1.79 0.27 7.90
CA ASP A 123 -2.09 -1.16 7.97
C ASP A 123 -3.52 -1.43 7.51
N PHE A 124 -3.71 -2.53 6.80
CA PHE A 124 -5.01 -3.04 6.38
C PHE A 124 -5.07 -4.54 6.59
N PHE A 125 -6.05 -5.06 7.33
CA PHE A 125 -6.08 -6.48 7.66
C PHE A 125 -7.49 -7.03 7.90
N THR A 126 -7.65 -8.36 7.75
CA THR A 126 -8.83 -9.09 8.20
C THR A 126 -8.57 -9.81 9.54
N SER A 127 -9.62 -10.01 10.34
CA SER A 127 -9.56 -10.62 11.69
C SER A 127 -9.23 -12.10 11.68
N ALA A 128 -9.29 -12.75 10.53
CA ALA A 128 -8.93 -14.15 10.43
C ALA A 128 -7.42 -14.21 10.34
N LEU A 129 -6.76 -14.76 11.36
CA LEU A 129 -5.35 -15.15 11.33
C LEU A 129 -5.11 -16.00 10.06
N GLY A 130 -4.58 -15.38 9.00
CA GLY A 130 -4.43 -15.95 7.66
C GLY A 130 -5.20 -15.27 6.51
N GLY A 131 -5.82 -14.11 6.74
CA GLY A 131 -6.56 -13.33 5.75
C GLY A 131 -5.76 -12.25 5.01
N ILE A 132 -6.46 -11.24 4.48
CA ILE A 132 -5.82 -10.12 3.77
C ILE A 132 -5.03 -9.30 4.79
N ASP A 133 -3.80 -8.95 4.46
CA ASP A 133 -2.95 -8.11 5.30
C ASP A 133 -2.05 -7.25 4.40
N LEU A 134 -2.00 -5.94 4.64
CA LEU A 134 -1.18 -5.00 3.91
C LEU A 134 -0.62 -4.00 4.92
N GLN A 135 0.69 -4.02 5.07
CA GLN A 135 1.43 -3.11 5.94
C GLN A 135 2.35 -2.26 5.09
N ILE A 136 2.21 -0.94 5.23
CA ILE A 136 2.99 0.05 4.51
C ILE A 136 3.69 0.97 5.51
N GLY A 137 5.02 0.96 5.48
CA GLY A 137 5.82 1.95 6.17
C GLY A 137 5.78 3.28 5.42
N ILE A 138 5.62 4.38 6.16
CA ILE A 138 5.64 5.75 5.64
C ILE A 138 6.67 6.53 6.46
N ASP A 139 7.70 7.06 5.79
CA ASP A 139 8.74 7.84 6.46
C ASP A 139 8.27 9.29 6.67
N ASP A 140 7.75 9.93 5.65
CA ASP A 140 7.22 11.29 5.75
C ASP A 140 6.02 11.48 4.83
N ILE A 141 5.30 12.58 5.07
CA ILE A 141 4.19 13.00 4.23
C ILE A 141 4.43 14.40 3.68
N SER A 142 3.90 14.64 2.50
CA SER A 142 3.64 15.98 1.99
C SER A 142 2.16 16.28 2.15
N TYR A 143 1.81 17.37 2.83
CA TYR A 143 0.41 17.69 3.13
C TYR A 143 0.03 19.13 2.79
N SER A 144 -1.26 19.35 2.57
CA SER A 144 -1.85 20.67 2.40
C SER A 144 -3.14 20.75 3.20
N LEU A 145 -3.18 21.71 4.14
CA LEU A 145 -4.38 22.05 4.91
C LEU A 145 -4.86 23.43 4.48
N ILE A 146 -6.01 23.49 3.80
CA ILE A 146 -6.59 24.74 3.31
C ILE A 146 -7.79 25.09 4.18
N THR A 147 -7.69 26.21 4.88
CA THR A 147 -8.81 26.78 5.65
C THR A 147 -9.40 27.95 4.88
N THR A 148 -10.65 27.84 4.42
CA THR A 148 -11.24 28.83 3.50
C THR A 148 -11.89 30.03 4.18
N GLY A 149 -11.97 30.02 5.52
CA GLY A 149 -12.72 31.01 6.29
C GLY A 149 -14.23 30.84 6.23
N ILE A 150 -14.74 29.94 5.39
CA ILE A 150 -16.14 29.53 5.37
C ILE A 150 -16.31 28.38 6.38
N PRO A 151 -17.18 28.53 7.40
CA PRO A 151 -17.43 27.46 8.37
C PRO A 151 -17.84 26.16 7.67
N GLY A 152 -17.16 25.07 7.99
CA GLY A 152 -17.43 23.74 7.42
C GLY A 152 -16.80 23.46 6.06
N LEU A 153 -16.12 24.43 5.43
CA LEU A 153 -15.43 24.23 4.15
C LEU A 153 -13.91 24.35 4.36
N ASN A 154 -13.28 23.25 4.75
CA ASN A 154 -11.83 23.13 4.82
C ASN A 154 -11.40 21.85 4.12
N PHE A 155 -10.17 21.86 3.60
CA PHE A 155 -9.62 20.74 2.84
C PHE A 155 -8.34 20.26 3.49
N PHE A 156 -8.16 18.94 3.56
CA PHE A 156 -6.92 18.34 4.00
C PHE A 156 -6.53 17.23 3.03
N ASN A 157 -5.31 17.31 2.54
CA ASN A 157 -4.74 16.32 1.66
C ASN A 157 -3.36 15.95 2.17
N PHE A 158 -3.00 14.67 2.09
CA PHE A 158 -1.61 14.26 2.22
C PHE A 158 -1.24 13.25 1.15
N PHE A 159 0.05 13.21 0.86
CA PHE A 159 0.68 12.32 -0.09
C PHE A 159 1.92 11.73 0.56
N ALA A 160 2.19 10.46 0.30
CA ALA A 160 3.36 9.78 0.84
C ALA A 160 3.89 8.76 -0.15
N GLU A 161 5.21 8.60 -0.17
CA GLU A 161 5.84 7.39 -0.68
C GLU A 161 5.88 6.38 0.47
N GLY A 162 5.51 5.14 0.19
CA GLY A 162 5.46 4.08 1.17
C GLY A 162 6.19 2.83 0.70
N VAL A 163 6.68 2.07 1.67
CA VAL A 163 7.30 0.76 1.44
C VAL A 163 6.40 -0.33 1.99
N VAL A 164 5.94 -1.24 1.13
CA VAL A 164 5.21 -2.45 1.52
C VAL A 164 6.15 -3.35 2.31
N GLN A 165 5.84 -3.56 3.57
CA GLN A 165 6.60 -4.42 4.47
C GLN A 165 6.00 -5.82 4.54
N GLN A 166 4.67 -5.90 4.44
CA GLN A 166 3.91 -7.14 4.41
C GLN A 166 2.71 -6.98 3.48
N ALA A 167 2.47 -7.97 2.61
CA ALA A 167 1.30 -7.99 1.75
C ALA A 167 0.83 -9.45 1.51
N THR A 168 -0.32 -9.78 2.07
CA THR A 168 -1.12 -10.96 1.75
C THR A 168 -2.40 -10.46 1.11
N LEU A 169 -2.46 -10.38 -0.22
CA LEU A 169 -3.69 -10.04 -0.94
C LEU A 169 -4.47 -11.32 -1.28
N PRO A 170 -5.79 -11.24 -1.57
CA PRO A 170 -6.56 -12.38 -2.06
C PRO A 170 -5.84 -13.07 -3.21
N ALA A 171 -5.88 -14.41 -3.28
CA ALA A 171 -5.08 -15.22 -4.21
C ALA A 171 -5.25 -14.89 -5.71
N VAL A 172 -6.28 -14.13 -6.07
CA VAL A 172 -6.54 -13.63 -7.44
C VAL A 172 -5.82 -12.32 -7.76
N ILE A 173 -5.24 -11.65 -6.76
CA ILE A 173 -4.58 -10.35 -6.89
C ILE A 173 -3.06 -10.58 -6.86
N PRO A 174 -2.33 -10.12 -7.89
CA PRO A 174 -0.87 -10.17 -7.91
C PRO A 174 -0.26 -9.44 -6.71
N ALA A 175 0.94 -9.85 -6.30
CA ALA A 175 1.67 -9.13 -5.27
C ALA A 175 1.96 -7.67 -5.70
N LEU A 176 1.98 -6.76 -4.74
CA LEU A 176 2.42 -5.37 -4.93
C LEU A 176 3.94 -5.31 -4.99
N ASP A 177 4.47 -4.43 -5.84
CA ASP A 177 5.85 -3.95 -5.75
C ASP A 177 6.09 -3.33 -4.35
N PRO A 178 7.31 -3.45 -3.79
CA PRO A 178 7.64 -2.82 -2.52
C PRO A 178 7.32 -1.33 -2.44
N ASN A 179 7.38 -0.59 -3.55
CA ASN A 179 7.15 0.86 -3.52
C ASN A 179 5.73 1.20 -3.93
N VAL A 180 5.05 1.97 -3.08
CA VAL A 180 3.67 2.41 -3.29
C VAL A 180 3.55 3.91 -3.06
N LEU A 181 2.56 4.52 -3.70
CA LEU A 181 2.15 5.89 -3.47
C LEU A 181 0.84 5.90 -2.70
N LEU A 182 0.78 6.69 -1.64
CA LEU A 182 -0.42 6.91 -0.87
C LEU A 182 -0.88 8.34 -1.09
N SER A 183 -2.20 8.50 -1.21
CA SER A 183 -2.84 9.81 -1.21
C SER A 183 -4.10 9.76 -0.35
N TYR A 184 -4.33 10.80 0.41
CA TYR A 184 -5.55 11.01 1.17
C TYR A 184 -6.15 12.36 0.80
N THR A 185 -7.48 12.41 0.67
CA THR A 185 -8.21 13.62 0.32
C THR A 185 -9.49 13.72 1.12
N ALA A 186 -9.68 14.86 1.79
CA ALA A 186 -10.89 15.20 2.53
C ALA A 186 -11.34 16.64 2.24
N THR A 187 -12.65 16.83 2.05
CA THR A 187 -13.28 18.12 1.67
C THR A 187 -14.18 18.72 2.76
N GLU A 188 -14.39 18.00 3.86
CA GLU A 188 -15.19 18.42 5.02
C GLU A 188 -14.36 18.25 6.29
N VAL A 189 -13.42 19.18 6.50
CA VAL A 189 -12.44 19.08 7.57
C VAL A 189 -12.80 20.01 8.73
N MET A 190 -12.91 19.43 9.92
CA MET A 190 -13.01 20.19 11.17
C MET A 190 -11.62 20.56 11.64
N VAL A 191 -11.41 21.84 11.95
CA VAL A 191 -10.13 22.37 12.40
C VAL A 191 -10.31 23.15 13.68
N LEU A 192 -9.53 22.81 14.71
CA LEU A 192 -9.32 23.67 15.87
C LEU A 192 -8.02 24.45 15.67
N GLN A 193 -8.13 25.77 15.62
CA GLN A 193 -6.97 26.64 15.43
C GLN A 193 -6.12 26.73 16.70
N GLY A 194 -4.81 26.67 16.49
CA GLY A 194 -3.75 26.98 17.45
C GLY A 194 -3.20 28.39 17.25
N GLN A 195 -1.99 28.65 17.76
CA GLN A 195 -1.37 29.98 17.66
C GLN A 195 -0.76 30.25 16.27
N ASN A 196 -0.18 29.22 15.65
CA ASN A 196 0.59 29.31 14.40
C ASN A 196 0.05 28.39 13.29
N GLY A 197 -0.99 27.58 13.57
CA GLY A 197 -1.57 26.64 12.63
C GLY A 197 -2.76 25.89 13.22
N ALA A 198 -3.12 24.75 12.64
CA ALA A 198 -4.18 23.88 13.15
C ALA A 198 -3.64 22.98 14.26
N ARG A 199 -4.22 23.09 15.46
CA ARG A 199 -3.86 22.24 16.61
C ARG A 199 -4.61 20.91 16.63
N THR A 200 -5.79 20.87 16.01
CA THR A 200 -6.55 19.64 15.83
C THR A 200 -7.15 19.65 14.43
N VAL A 201 -7.05 18.53 13.75
CA VAL A 201 -7.72 18.29 12.46
C VAL A 201 -8.50 17.01 12.57
N VAL A 202 -9.77 17.06 12.20
CA VAL A 202 -10.61 15.86 12.09
C VAL A 202 -11.22 15.87 10.70
N ALA A 203 -11.02 14.78 9.97
CA ALA A 203 -11.42 14.70 8.58
C ALA A 203 -11.97 13.31 8.27
N SER A 204 -12.99 13.27 7.41
CA SER A 204 -13.42 12.06 6.71
C SER A 204 -13.12 12.23 5.23
N GLY A 205 -12.54 11.22 4.62
CA GLY A 205 -12.02 11.32 3.26
C GLY A 205 -11.84 9.98 2.57
N GLN A 206 -11.12 10.02 1.47
CA GLN A 206 -10.75 8.84 0.71
C GLN A 206 -9.24 8.69 0.72
N MET A 207 -8.77 7.47 0.97
CA MET A 207 -7.38 7.08 0.77
C MET A 207 -7.25 6.25 -0.49
N THR A 208 -6.23 6.54 -1.29
CA THR A 208 -5.83 5.75 -2.45
C THR A 208 -4.40 5.28 -2.26
N ILE A 209 -4.17 3.99 -2.46
CA ILE A 209 -2.84 3.38 -2.47
C ILE A 209 -2.61 2.83 -3.86
N THR A 210 -1.58 3.34 -4.53
CA THR A 210 -1.22 2.97 -5.89
C THR A 210 0.14 2.29 -5.89
N GLY A 211 0.22 1.10 -6.48
CA GLY A 211 1.46 0.35 -6.62
C GLY A 211 1.56 -0.32 -7.97
N ASN A 212 2.76 -0.73 -8.34
CA ASN A 212 2.96 -1.62 -9.49
C ASN A 212 2.70 -3.07 -9.07
N MET A 213 2.25 -3.90 -10.01
CA MET A 213 2.27 -5.34 -9.85
C MET A 213 3.73 -5.81 -9.78
N ALA A 214 4.08 -6.59 -8.75
CA ALA A 214 5.33 -7.32 -8.70
C ALA A 214 5.29 -8.41 -9.78
N VAL A 215 5.87 -8.11 -10.95
CA VAL A 215 6.01 -9.12 -12.00
C VAL A 215 7.26 -9.95 -11.71
N PRO A 216 7.16 -11.30 -11.67
CA PRO A 216 8.34 -12.14 -11.55
C PRO A 216 9.32 -11.81 -12.69
N GLU A 217 10.56 -11.46 -12.36
CA GLU A 217 11.55 -11.15 -13.38
C GLU A 217 11.72 -12.36 -14.33
N PRO A 218 11.67 -12.14 -15.66
CA PRO A 218 11.82 -13.22 -16.64
C PRO A 218 13.10 -14.05 -16.45
N ALA A 219 14.16 -13.43 -15.90
CA ALA A 219 15.44 -14.07 -15.63
C ALA A 219 15.35 -15.19 -14.58
N GLY A 220 14.50 -15.06 -13.56
CA GLY A 220 14.31 -16.07 -12.51
C GLY A 220 13.64 -17.35 -13.04
N LEU A 221 12.65 -17.19 -13.91
CA LEU A 221 12.00 -18.31 -14.60
C LEU A 221 12.94 -19.00 -15.59
N GLY A 222 13.78 -18.22 -16.29
CA GLY A 222 14.83 -18.75 -17.17
C GLY A 222 15.85 -19.59 -16.41
N LEU A 223 16.32 -19.11 -15.26
CA LEU A 223 17.25 -19.84 -14.39
C LEU A 223 16.63 -21.10 -13.77
N ALA A 224 15.37 -21.04 -13.32
CA ALA A 224 14.65 -22.22 -12.83
C ALA A 224 14.47 -23.28 -13.93
N GLY A 225 14.16 -22.86 -15.16
CA GLY A 225 14.12 -23.73 -16.33
C GLY A 225 15.46 -24.41 -16.61
N LEU A 226 16.56 -23.65 -16.59
CA LEU A 226 17.92 -24.17 -16.78
C LEU A 226 18.37 -25.11 -15.65
N ALA A 227 18.01 -24.79 -14.40
CA ALA A 227 18.30 -25.64 -13.24
C ALA A 227 17.58 -26.99 -13.31
N CYS A 228 16.32 -27.01 -13.74
CA CYS A 228 15.56 -28.23 -14.00
C CYS A 228 16.23 -29.10 -15.08
N VAL A 229 16.76 -28.50 -16.14
CA VAL A 229 17.54 -29.23 -17.17
C VAL A 229 18.85 -29.79 -16.60
N GLY A 230 19.55 -29.01 -15.77
CA GLY A 230 20.76 -29.45 -15.07
C GLY A 230 20.50 -30.66 -14.16
N LEU A 231 19.37 -30.68 -13.46
CA LEU A 231 18.98 -31.78 -12.56
C LEU A 231 18.57 -33.04 -13.33
N VAL A 232 17.82 -32.91 -14.43
CA VAL A 232 17.43 -34.06 -15.29
C VAL A 232 18.64 -34.69 -15.96
N THR A 233 19.64 -33.90 -16.35
CA THR A 233 20.89 -34.41 -16.96
C THR A 233 21.87 -35.00 -15.95
N ARG A 234 21.85 -34.54 -14.69
CA ARG A 234 22.73 -35.05 -13.60
C ARG A 234 22.23 -36.36 -13.00
N ARG A 235 20.91 -36.61 -12.96
CA ARG A 235 20.32 -37.83 -12.34
C ARG A 235 20.53 -39.14 -13.13
N ARG A 236 21.17 -39.09 -14.31
CA ARG A 236 21.41 -40.26 -15.18
C ARG A 236 22.87 -40.40 -15.66
N ARG A 237 23.82 -39.82 -14.92
CA ARG A 237 25.23 -40.21 -14.97
C ARG A 237 25.54 -41.16 -13.83
#